data_AF-A0A817V3E8-F1
#
_entry.id   AF-A0A817V3E8-F1
#
_cell.length_a   1.000
_cell.length_b   1.000
_cell.length_c   1.000
_cell.angle_alpha   90.00
_cell.angle_beta   90.00
_cell.angle_gamma   90.00
#
_symmetry.space_group_name_H-M   'P 1'
#
loop_
_entity.id
_entity.type
_entity.pdbx_description
1 polymer ?
#
loop_
_entity_poly.entity_id
_entity_poly.type
_entity_poly.pdbx_seq_one_letter_code
_entity_poly.pdbx_strand_id
1 'polypeptide(L)'
;MRMPGNFARDSSTAAQLKSNEKGHLGVSIFSEILDIKLPYSTIIDYAHASLLRHSKSMFVEIYRRLSPVIRATIDIALSQQPFPHFFHRRMKSFKDLSFIKATEIRNILFYGFLPIFHQHLQHDYLGHFALYICAMRLFHGRAILGPRTSDIANDLIMKYYQDFSSFYDGLENFVLHLHSHYERQYRMYGTFSHLGSFGQESLIGYIGSNRTGTTHHGDNICENYGIDLMLHHQIENLYSYTNIVDGPFDPDLNFDFKSNDSIIDFYNAECNCKSITCCLRAFRRYAVKQRIYHSLIYKHRQKSVSYFVRYCSKNNSTSCLFGKILMFFKFSNSNSTYALIEQYSAQGLFSDLFISTTYYELLSKAIDHLFYVVSKKCSLCHDVVIVSQLSEHCIVFDCEEYHIITPVSSYDEHD
;
A
#
# COMPACT_ATOMS: atom_id res chain seq x y z
N MET A 1 -33.63 1.22 0.73
CA MET A 1 -32.67 1.63 1.77
C MET A 1 -33.35 2.64 2.70
N ARG A 2 -33.22 2.55 4.04
CA ARG A 2 -33.78 3.59 4.93
C ARG A 2 -32.94 4.87 4.80
N MET A 3 -33.59 6.03 4.75
CA MET A 3 -32.90 7.32 4.74
C MET A 3 -32.43 7.66 6.17
N PRO A 4 -31.31 8.39 6.33
CA PRO A 4 -30.82 8.83 7.65
C PRO A 4 -31.87 9.50 8.54
N GLY A 5 -32.77 10.32 7.96
CA GLY A 5 -33.87 10.95 8.69
C GLY A 5 -34.85 9.96 9.33
N ASN A 6 -34.98 8.76 8.76
CA ASN A 6 -35.79 7.69 9.36
C ASN A 6 -35.14 7.16 10.65
N PHE A 7 -33.81 7.04 10.69
CA PHE A 7 -33.09 6.57 11.88
C PHE A 7 -33.15 7.59 13.03
N ALA A 8 -33.04 8.89 12.71
CA ALA A 8 -33.19 9.96 13.70
C ALA A 8 -34.60 9.96 14.31
N ARG A 9 -35.63 9.76 13.47
CA ARG A 9 -37.02 9.63 13.93
C ARG A 9 -37.20 8.38 14.78
N ASP A 10 -36.77 7.21 14.30
CA ASP A 10 -36.89 5.94 15.04
C ASP A 10 -36.16 6.02 16.41
N SER A 11 -35.01 6.70 16.48
CA SER A 11 -34.30 6.97 17.74
C SER A 11 -35.06 7.91 18.69
N SER A 12 -35.70 8.94 18.14
CA SER A 12 -36.54 9.86 18.92
C SER A 12 -37.79 9.17 19.45
N THR A 13 -38.42 8.33 18.64
CA THR A 13 -39.56 7.50 19.03
C THR A 13 -39.16 6.50 20.12
N ALA A 14 -38.02 5.80 19.97
CA ALA A 14 -37.50 4.90 21.01
C ALA A 14 -37.28 5.63 22.34
N ALA A 15 -36.73 6.85 22.30
CA ALA A 15 -36.49 7.66 23.50
C ALA A 15 -37.80 8.08 24.18
N GLN A 16 -38.82 8.47 23.40
CA GLN A 16 -40.13 8.84 23.90
C GLN A 16 -40.88 7.65 24.51
N LEU A 17 -40.83 6.50 23.85
CA LEU A 17 -41.53 5.28 24.27
C LEU A 17 -40.77 4.49 25.34
N LYS A 18 -39.48 4.79 25.57
CA LYS A 18 -38.56 4.03 26.42
C LYS A 18 -38.52 2.53 26.06
N SER A 19 -38.70 2.24 24.78
CA SER A 19 -38.73 0.88 24.23
C SER A 19 -37.86 0.79 22.98
N ASN A 20 -37.46 -0.42 22.63
CA ASN A 20 -36.73 -0.64 21.38
C ASN A 20 -37.65 -0.36 20.18
N GLU A 21 -37.28 0.60 19.35
CA GLU A 21 -37.97 0.87 18.09
C GLU A 21 -37.07 0.46 16.93
N LYS A 22 -37.38 -0.68 16.29
CA LYS A 22 -36.68 -1.17 15.08
C LYS A 22 -35.15 -1.24 15.26
N GLY A 23 -34.69 -1.64 16.44
CA GLY A 23 -33.27 -1.73 16.79
C GLY A 23 -32.68 -0.49 17.47
N HIS A 24 -33.44 0.60 17.59
CA HIS A 24 -33.00 1.82 18.28
C HIS A 24 -33.42 1.80 19.75
N LEU A 25 -32.51 2.20 20.63
CA LEU A 25 -32.74 2.28 22.09
C LEU A 25 -33.03 3.69 22.59
N GLY A 26 -32.95 4.69 21.72
CA GLY A 26 -33.12 6.10 22.07
C GLY A 26 -32.18 7.01 21.30
N VAL A 27 -32.25 8.29 21.61
CA VAL A 27 -31.32 9.30 21.10
C VAL A 27 -30.02 9.17 21.91
N SER A 28 -28.88 9.14 21.21
CA SER A 28 -27.57 9.09 21.88
C SER A 28 -27.32 10.38 22.66
N ILE A 29 -26.77 10.28 23.87
CA ILE A 29 -26.34 11.44 24.67
C ILE A 29 -25.31 12.31 23.92
N PHE A 30 -24.51 11.70 23.05
CA PHE A 30 -23.55 12.44 22.22
C PHE A 30 -24.22 13.37 21.21
N SER A 31 -25.51 13.17 20.91
CA SER A 31 -26.22 14.07 19.99
C SER A 31 -26.36 15.50 20.52
N GLU A 32 -26.25 15.70 21.85
CA GLU A 32 -26.27 17.02 22.49
C GLU A 32 -24.89 17.70 22.46
N ILE A 33 -23.83 16.92 22.25
CA ILE A 33 -22.42 17.37 22.32
C ILE A 33 -21.87 17.59 20.90
N LEU A 34 -22.34 16.83 19.92
CA LEU A 34 -21.81 16.83 18.57
C LEU A 34 -22.47 17.91 17.70
N ASP A 35 -21.66 18.78 17.12
CA ASP A 35 -22.10 19.77 16.12
C ASP A 35 -22.68 19.12 14.85
N ILE A 36 -22.27 17.87 14.58
CA ILE A 36 -22.76 17.06 13.46
C ILE A 36 -23.66 15.94 13.99
N LYS A 37 -24.93 15.95 13.54
CA LYS A 37 -25.94 14.95 13.94
C LYS A 37 -25.51 13.53 13.59
N LEU A 38 -25.74 12.61 14.53
CA LEU A 38 -25.63 11.16 14.26
C LEU A 38 -26.67 10.73 13.20
N PRO A 39 -26.33 9.79 12.30
CA PRO A 39 -25.06 9.06 12.21
C PRO A 39 -24.00 9.75 11.34
N TYR A 40 -24.20 11.01 10.90
CA TYR A 40 -23.30 11.67 9.95
C TYR A 40 -21.91 11.99 10.52
N SER A 41 -21.80 12.04 11.84
CA SER A 41 -20.55 12.17 12.59
C SER A 41 -19.81 10.85 12.80
N THR A 42 -20.39 9.70 12.41
CA THR A 42 -19.73 8.41 12.56
C THR A 42 -18.81 8.12 11.39
N ILE A 43 -17.51 8.06 11.67
CA ILE A 43 -16.47 7.60 10.74
C ILE A 43 -16.38 6.07 10.85
N ILE A 44 -16.44 5.37 9.71
CA ILE A 44 -16.26 3.92 9.71
C ILE A 44 -14.76 3.65 9.73
N ASP A 45 -14.30 2.99 10.78
CA ASP A 45 -12.91 2.58 10.89
C ASP A 45 -12.63 1.39 9.97
N TYR A 46 -11.95 1.65 8.85
CA TYR A 46 -11.64 0.64 7.85
C TYR A 46 -10.66 -0.43 8.38
N ALA A 47 -9.83 -0.11 9.39
CA ALA A 47 -8.90 -1.07 9.96
C ALA A 47 -9.65 -2.22 10.65
N HIS A 48 -10.65 -1.88 11.46
CA HIS A 48 -11.45 -2.88 12.15
C HIS A 48 -12.57 -3.46 11.27
N ALA A 49 -13.28 -2.61 10.53
CA ALA A 49 -14.37 -3.04 9.66
C ALA A 49 -13.85 -3.83 8.45
N SER A 50 -13.08 -3.19 7.58
CA SER A 50 -12.63 -3.81 6.33
C SER A 50 -11.54 -4.85 6.58
N LEU A 51 -10.47 -4.51 7.30
CA LEU A 51 -9.31 -5.41 7.40
C LEU A 51 -9.55 -6.55 8.40
N LEU A 52 -9.73 -6.23 9.69
CA LEU A 52 -9.77 -7.25 10.75
C LEU A 52 -11.07 -8.06 10.81
N ARG A 53 -12.19 -7.53 10.30
CA ARG A 53 -13.44 -8.28 10.19
C ARG A 53 -13.64 -8.84 8.80
N HIS A 54 -13.90 -8.00 7.80
CA HIS A 54 -14.32 -8.47 6.48
C HIS A 54 -13.22 -9.26 5.77
N SER A 55 -12.10 -8.61 5.42
CA SER A 55 -10.97 -9.24 4.71
C SER A 55 -10.45 -10.48 5.42
N LYS A 56 -10.31 -10.44 6.75
CA LYS A 56 -9.91 -11.62 7.53
C LYS A 56 -10.89 -12.78 7.37
N SER A 57 -12.21 -12.52 7.44
CA SER A 57 -13.23 -13.55 7.24
C SER A 57 -13.20 -14.12 5.83
N MET A 58 -13.02 -13.25 4.83
CA MET A 58 -12.85 -13.65 3.43
C MET A 58 -11.61 -14.52 3.26
N PHE A 59 -10.47 -14.13 3.82
CA PHE A 59 -9.24 -14.94 3.73
C PHE A 59 -9.43 -16.33 4.34
N VAL A 60 -10.10 -16.43 5.49
CA VAL A 60 -10.41 -17.73 6.11
C VAL A 60 -11.30 -18.58 5.20
N GLU A 61 -12.36 -18.00 4.64
CA GLU A 61 -13.29 -18.71 3.76
C GLU A 61 -12.59 -19.21 2.50
N ILE A 62 -11.84 -18.34 1.83
CA ILE A 62 -11.09 -18.68 0.62
C ILE A 62 -10.05 -19.77 0.92
N TYR A 63 -9.31 -19.63 2.01
CA TYR A 63 -8.31 -20.62 2.42
C TYR A 63 -8.93 -22.00 2.66
N ARG A 64 -10.11 -22.08 3.27
CA ARG A 64 -10.84 -23.33 3.51
C ARG A 64 -11.23 -24.06 2.22
N ARG A 65 -11.42 -23.34 1.12
CA ARG A 65 -11.75 -23.94 -0.19
C ARG A 65 -10.53 -24.52 -0.92
N LEU A 66 -9.32 -24.13 -0.52
CA LEU A 66 -8.09 -24.60 -1.15
C LEU A 66 -7.65 -25.97 -0.63
N SER A 67 -6.94 -26.74 -1.46
CA SER A 67 -6.34 -28.02 -1.04
C SER A 67 -5.15 -27.79 -0.10
N PRO A 68 -4.79 -28.75 0.78
CA PRO A 68 -3.66 -28.61 1.70
C PRO A 68 -2.32 -28.28 1.02
N VAL A 69 -2.09 -28.82 -0.18
CA VAL A 69 -0.88 -28.56 -0.98
C VAL A 69 -0.83 -27.10 -1.41
N ILE A 70 -1.92 -26.59 -1.99
CA ILE A 70 -2.01 -25.19 -2.42
C ILE A 70 -1.87 -24.24 -1.23
N ARG A 71 -2.51 -24.57 -0.10
CA ARG A 71 -2.39 -23.79 1.14
C ARG A 71 -0.93 -23.64 1.57
N ALA A 72 -0.16 -24.72 1.56
CA ALA A 72 1.25 -24.69 1.93
C ALA A 72 2.08 -23.80 0.98
N THR A 73 1.83 -23.89 -0.33
CA THR A 73 2.48 -23.03 -1.33
C THR A 73 2.18 -21.55 -1.08
N ILE A 74 0.92 -21.21 -0.84
CA ILE A 74 0.49 -19.82 -0.57
C ILE A 74 1.11 -19.29 0.73
N ASP A 75 1.14 -20.11 1.79
CA ASP A 75 1.73 -19.72 3.07
C ASP A 75 3.22 -19.39 2.95
N ILE A 76 3.95 -20.17 2.15
CA ILE A 76 5.35 -19.93 1.82
C ILE A 76 5.49 -18.64 1.01
N ALA A 77 4.70 -18.47 -0.05
CA ALA A 77 4.74 -17.28 -0.90
C ALA A 77 4.48 -15.99 -0.10
N LEU A 78 3.46 -15.98 0.77
CA LEU A 78 3.15 -14.84 1.62
C LEU A 78 4.28 -14.51 2.59
N SER A 79 4.81 -15.53 3.29
CA SER A 79 5.81 -15.33 4.35
C SER A 79 7.19 -14.94 3.79
N GLN A 80 7.51 -15.37 2.57
CA GLN A 80 8.81 -15.12 1.94
C GLN A 80 8.82 -13.87 1.06
N GLN A 81 7.65 -13.28 0.74
CA GLN A 81 7.56 -12.13 -0.14
C GLN A 81 8.46 -10.97 0.33
N PRO A 82 9.42 -10.54 -0.50
CA PRO A 82 10.23 -9.35 -0.24
C PRO A 82 9.41 -8.05 -0.30
N PHE A 83 9.77 -7.10 0.57
CA PHE A 83 9.17 -5.76 0.61
C PHE A 83 10.25 -4.66 0.58
N PRO A 84 9.91 -3.43 0.19
CA PRO A 84 10.75 -2.26 0.40
C PRO A 84 11.16 -2.11 1.88
N HIS A 85 12.34 -1.55 2.14
CA HIS A 85 12.96 -1.54 3.47
C HIS A 85 12.13 -0.84 4.56
N PHE A 86 11.31 0.13 4.19
CA PHE A 86 10.46 0.89 5.11
C PHE A 86 9.20 0.13 5.55
N PHE A 87 8.89 -1.04 4.98
CA PHE A 87 7.80 -1.87 5.49
C PHE A 87 8.18 -2.54 6.82
N HIS A 88 7.75 -1.94 7.93
CA HIS A 88 7.95 -2.50 9.28
C HIS A 88 7.27 -3.86 9.49
N ARG A 89 6.14 -4.11 8.82
CA ARG A 89 5.39 -5.36 8.90
C ARG A 89 5.22 -5.97 7.51
N ARG A 90 5.48 -7.27 7.40
CA ARG A 90 5.35 -8.04 6.16
C ARG A 90 4.05 -8.84 6.16
N MET A 91 3.75 -9.49 5.04
CA MET A 91 2.66 -10.45 4.98
C MET A 91 2.95 -11.65 5.86
N LYS A 92 1.88 -12.26 6.39
CA LYS A 92 1.94 -13.49 7.16
C LYS A 92 1.24 -14.62 6.43
N SER A 93 1.65 -15.84 6.75
CA SER A 93 0.92 -17.06 6.40
C SER A 93 -0.52 -17.00 6.91
N PHE A 94 -1.43 -17.65 6.19
CA PHE A 94 -2.82 -17.74 6.57
C PHE A 94 -3.04 -18.68 7.77
N LYS A 95 -2.06 -19.54 8.10
CA LYS A 95 -2.07 -20.33 9.34
C LYS A 95 -2.06 -19.45 10.59
N ASP A 96 -1.48 -18.26 10.49
CA ASP A 96 -1.34 -17.32 11.61
C ASP A 96 -2.44 -16.25 11.65
N LEU A 97 -3.53 -16.41 10.87
CA LEU A 97 -4.62 -15.42 10.80
C LEU A 97 -5.22 -15.09 12.17
N SER A 98 -5.18 -16.01 13.14
CA SER A 98 -5.67 -15.73 14.50
C SER A 98 -4.93 -14.57 15.18
N PHE A 99 -3.64 -14.41 14.92
CA PHE A 99 -2.75 -13.43 15.55
C PHE A 99 -2.27 -12.33 14.59
N ILE A 100 -2.95 -12.19 13.45
CA ILE A 100 -2.59 -11.23 12.42
C ILE A 100 -3.06 -9.81 12.77
N LYS A 101 -2.21 -8.83 12.51
CA LYS A 101 -2.54 -7.41 12.71
C LYS A 101 -3.20 -6.80 11.46
N ALA A 102 -3.91 -5.70 11.65
CA ALA A 102 -4.58 -4.99 10.56
C ALA A 102 -3.63 -4.61 9.42
N THR A 103 -2.42 -4.12 9.74
CA THR A 103 -1.37 -3.77 8.77
C THR A 103 -0.91 -4.99 7.93
N GLU A 104 -0.88 -6.17 8.53
CA GLU A 104 -0.46 -7.41 7.85
C GLU A 104 -1.57 -7.88 6.90
N ILE A 105 -2.84 -7.79 7.34
CA ILE A 105 -4.02 -7.99 6.47
C ILE A 105 -4.04 -6.99 5.31
N ARG A 106 -3.75 -5.70 5.58
CA ARG A 106 -3.65 -4.67 4.53
C ARG A 106 -2.64 -5.06 3.47
N ASN A 107 -1.44 -5.48 3.88
CA ASN A 107 -0.38 -5.82 2.94
C ASN A 107 -0.73 -7.05 2.10
N ILE A 108 -1.40 -8.04 2.69
CA ILE A 108 -1.97 -9.18 1.96
C ILE A 108 -3.02 -8.68 0.98
N LEU A 109 -4.03 -7.92 1.44
CA LEU A 109 -5.16 -7.48 0.63
C LEU A 109 -4.72 -6.64 -0.56
N PHE A 110 -3.88 -5.64 -0.34
CA PHE A 110 -3.52 -4.65 -1.36
C PHE A 110 -2.44 -5.12 -2.32
N TYR A 111 -1.50 -5.93 -1.85
CA TYR A 111 -0.31 -6.28 -2.62
C TYR A 111 -0.22 -7.76 -2.91
N GLY A 112 -0.47 -8.63 -1.92
CA GLY A 112 -0.20 -10.07 -2.05
C GLY A 112 -1.31 -10.90 -2.67
N PHE A 113 -2.57 -10.57 -2.40
CA PHE A 113 -3.67 -11.49 -2.64
C PHE A 113 -3.82 -11.83 -4.12
N LEU A 114 -4.02 -10.83 -4.98
CA LEU A 114 -4.20 -11.10 -6.42
C LEU A 114 -2.96 -11.76 -7.04
N PRO A 115 -1.73 -11.28 -6.82
CA PRO A 115 -0.55 -11.90 -7.42
C PRO A 115 -0.28 -13.33 -6.95
N ILE A 116 -0.60 -13.68 -5.70
CA ILE A 116 -0.35 -15.03 -5.19
C ILE A 116 -1.49 -15.99 -5.53
N PHE A 117 -2.75 -15.53 -5.53
CA PHE A 117 -3.91 -16.41 -5.66
C PHE A 117 -4.40 -16.60 -7.10
N HIS A 118 -3.93 -15.80 -8.06
CA HIS A 118 -4.47 -15.85 -9.42
C HIS A 118 -4.32 -17.21 -10.14
N GLN A 119 -3.31 -18.01 -9.77
CA GLN A 119 -3.08 -19.35 -10.34
C GLN A 119 -3.84 -20.46 -9.59
N HIS A 120 -4.54 -20.12 -8.51
CA HIS A 120 -5.08 -21.08 -7.56
C HIS A 120 -6.59 -20.97 -7.36
N LEU A 121 -7.20 -19.88 -7.85
CA LEU A 121 -8.63 -19.63 -7.76
C LEU A 121 -9.27 -19.60 -9.15
N GLN A 122 -10.53 -20.01 -9.22
CA GLN A 122 -11.34 -19.85 -10.43
C GLN A 122 -11.51 -18.35 -10.75
N HIS A 123 -11.49 -18.01 -12.05
CA HIS A 123 -11.46 -16.61 -12.48
C HIS A 123 -12.68 -15.79 -12.01
N ASP A 124 -13.90 -16.34 -12.01
CA ASP A 124 -15.08 -15.62 -11.51
C ASP A 124 -14.98 -15.31 -10.01
N TYR A 125 -14.49 -16.27 -9.23
CA TYR A 125 -14.33 -16.14 -7.79
C TYR A 125 -13.23 -15.13 -7.44
N LEU A 126 -12.10 -15.20 -8.16
CA LEU A 126 -11.02 -14.22 -8.06
C LEU A 126 -11.49 -12.84 -8.51
N GLY A 127 -12.24 -12.75 -9.61
CA GLY A 127 -12.75 -11.51 -10.18
C GLY A 127 -13.71 -10.80 -9.24
N HIS A 128 -14.65 -11.54 -8.63
CA HIS A 128 -15.54 -10.98 -7.62
C HIS A 128 -14.75 -10.40 -6.44
N PHE A 129 -13.77 -11.13 -5.89
CA PHE A 129 -12.97 -10.60 -4.79
C PHE A 129 -12.00 -9.48 -5.22
N ALA A 130 -11.56 -9.46 -6.48
CA ALA A 130 -10.77 -8.38 -7.04
C ALA A 130 -11.53 -7.05 -7.06
N LEU A 131 -12.87 -7.07 -7.18
CA LEU A 131 -13.70 -5.86 -7.06
C LEU A 131 -13.48 -5.20 -5.68
N TYR A 132 -13.56 -6.01 -4.62
CA TYR A 132 -13.34 -5.55 -3.25
C TYR A 132 -11.92 -5.04 -3.05
N ILE A 133 -10.91 -5.79 -3.51
CA ILE A 133 -9.50 -5.38 -3.38
C ILE A 133 -9.23 -4.05 -4.09
N CYS A 134 -9.70 -3.91 -5.33
CA CYS A 134 -9.52 -2.69 -6.11
C CYS A 134 -10.25 -1.51 -5.46
N ALA A 135 -11.51 -1.69 -5.04
CA ALA A 135 -12.28 -0.66 -4.36
C ALA A 135 -11.58 -0.17 -3.09
N MET A 136 -11.16 -1.09 -2.21
CA MET A 136 -10.48 -0.72 -0.96
C MET A 136 -9.17 0.03 -1.24
N ARG A 137 -8.39 -0.41 -2.24
CA ARG A 137 -7.12 0.23 -2.57
C ARG A 137 -7.30 1.62 -3.19
N LEU A 138 -8.37 1.83 -3.96
CA LEU A 138 -8.73 3.14 -4.50
C LEU A 138 -9.24 4.11 -3.42
N PHE A 139 -10.02 3.63 -2.44
CA PHE A 139 -10.40 4.45 -1.28
C PHE A 139 -9.24 4.73 -0.32
N HIS A 140 -8.26 3.83 -0.28
CA HIS A 140 -7.13 3.92 0.63
C HIS A 140 -6.05 4.89 0.18
N GLY A 141 -5.66 4.81 -1.09
CA GLY A 141 -4.57 5.62 -1.62
C GLY A 141 -5.00 7.01 -2.09
N ARG A 142 -4.02 7.74 -2.62
CA ARG A 142 -4.25 8.95 -3.41
C ARG A 142 -5.18 8.66 -4.59
N ALA A 143 -5.81 9.70 -5.15
CA ALA A 143 -6.73 9.61 -6.29
C ALA A 143 -6.01 9.22 -7.61
N ILE A 144 -5.58 7.95 -7.73
CA ILE A 144 -4.75 7.46 -8.84
C ILE A 144 -5.49 7.44 -10.19
N LEU A 145 -6.83 7.44 -10.18
CA LEU A 145 -7.67 7.51 -11.39
C LEU A 145 -8.27 8.92 -11.58
N GLY A 146 -7.66 9.94 -10.96
CA GLY A 146 -8.12 11.32 -11.01
C GLY A 146 -9.41 11.56 -10.21
N PRO A 147 -10.19 12.61 -10.55
CA PRO A 147 -11.38 13.01 -9.79
C PRO A 147 -12.46 11.92 -9.67
N ARG A 148 -12.50 10.98 -10.62
CA ARG A 148 -13.45 9.86 -10.64
C ARG A 148 -13.05 8.67 -9.76
N THR A 149 -11.92 8.75 -9.04
CA THR A 149 -11.41 7.63 -8.23
C THR A 149 -12.48 7.10 -7.26
N SER A 150 -13.16 7.98 -6.53
CA SER A 150 -14.19 7.57 -5.56
C SER A 150 -15.40 6.91 -6.23
N ASP A 151 -15.78 7.36 -7.42
CA ASP A 151 -16.95 6.85 -8.15
C ASP A 151 -16.66 5.44 -8.67
N ILE A 152 -15.47 5.26 -9.25
CA ILE A 152 -15.03 3.95 -9.74
C ILE A 152 -14.90 2.96 -8.58
N ALA A 153 -14.34 3.39 -7.45
CA ALA A 153 -14.27 2.57 -6.24
C ALA A 153 -15.66 2.20 -5.71
N ASN A 154 -16.63 3.12 -5.82
CA ASN A 154 -18.01 2.87 -5.45
C ASN A 154 -18.68 1.84 -6.35
N ASP A 155 -18.52 1.96 -7.67
CA ASP A 155 -19.10 1.01 -8.62
C ASP A 155 -18.56 -0.41 -8.36
N LEU A 156 -17.26 -0.53 -8.11
CA LEU A 156 -16.60 -1.79 -7.74
C LEU A 156 -17.17 -2.39 -6.44
N ILE A 157 -17.25 -1.61 -5.35
CA ILE A 157 -17.70 -2.12 -4.05
C ILE A 157 -19.21 -2.44 -4.06
N MET A 158 -20.00 -1.68 -4.81
CA MET A 158 -21.44 -1.93 -4.93
C MET A 158 -21.70 -3.19 -5.75
N LYS A 159 -20.93 -3.44 -6.82
CA LYS A 159 -21.03 -4.69 -7.58
C LYS A 159 -20.58 -5.89 -6.72
N TYR A 160 -19.49 -5.75 -5.96
CA TYR A 160 -19.07 -6.76 -4.99
C TYR A 160 -20.18 -7.09 -3.99
N TYR A 161 -20.82 -6.06 -3.42
CA TYR A 161 -21.91 -6.21 -2.47
C TYR A 161 -23.14 -6.91 -3.07
N GLN A 162 -23.57 -6.51 -4.28
CA GLN A 162 -24.74 -7.07 -4.95
C GLN A 162 -24.62 -8.56 -5.22
N ASP A 163 -23.43 -9.00 -5.64
CA ASP A 163 -23.19 -10.38 -6.03
C ASP A 163 -22.69 -11.25 -4.86
N PHE A 164 -22.48 -10.67 -3.67
CA PHE A 164 -21.78 -11.32 -2.56
C PHE A 164 -22.34 -12.69 -2.19
N SER A 165 -23.66 -12.80 -2.06
CA SER A 165 -24.35 -14.04 -1.68
C SER A 165 -24.14 -15.17 -2.69
N SER A 166 -23.89 -14.85 -3.95
CA SER A 166 -23.65 -15.86 -4.99
C SER A 166 -22.31 -16.58 -4.81
N PHE A 167 -21.37 -15.97 -4.07
CA PHE A 167 -20.02 -16.49 -3.88
C PHE A 167 -19.76 -16.95 -2.44
N TYR A 168 -20.39 -16.27 -1.47
CA TYR A 168 -20.07 -16.36 -0.04
C TYR A 168 -21.33 -16.43 0.84
N ASP A 169 -22.33 -17.18 0.38
CA ASP A 169 -23.59 -17.39 1.08
C ASP A 169 -23.38 -17.68 2.58
N GLY A 170 -24.08 -16.93 3.44
CA GLY A 170 -24.00 -17.05 4.90
C GLY A 170 -22.91 -16.22 5.57
N LEU A 171 -22.09 -15.47 4.82
CA LEU A 171 -21.10 -14.53 5.38
C LEU A 171 -21.58 -13.07 5.40
N GLU A 172 -22.80 -12.80 4.97
CA GLU A 172 -23.42 -11.48 5.02
C GLU A 172 -23.54 -11.01 6.47
N ASN A 173 -23.00 -9.82 6.73
CA ASN A 173 -23.05 -9.22 8.04
C ASN A 173 -23.12 -7.70 7.93
N PHE A 174 -23.29 -7.01 9.06
CA PHE A 174 -23.44 -5.55 9.04
C PHE A 174 -22.21 -4.83 8.45
N VAL A 175 -21.01 -5.39 8.54
CA VAL A 175 -19.78 -4.80 7.98
C VAL A 175 -19.83 -4.77 6.47
N LEU A 176 -20.35 -5.84 5.85
CA LEU A 176 -20.59 -5.87 4.40
C LEU A 176 -21.51 -4.72 3.97
N HIS A 177 -22.54 -4.41 4.76
CA HIS A 177 -23.39 -3.24 4.52
C HIS A 177 -22.66 -1.91 4.71
N LEU A 178 -21.78 -1.79 5.72
CA LEU A 178 -21.01 -0.57 5.97
C LEU A 178 -20.20 -0.12 4.75
N HIS A 179 -19.71 -1.07 3.94
CA HIS A 179 -18.97 -0.77 2.71
C HIS A 179 -19.76 0.06 1.70
N SER A 180 -21.10 -0.01 1.71
CA SER A 180 -21.95 0.83 0.83
C SER A 180 -21.90 2.32 1.16
N HIS A 181 -21.32 2.71 2.30
CA HIS A 181 -21.18 4.10 2.74
C HIS A 181 -19.76 4.66 2.55
N TYR A 182 -18.84 3.88 1.99
CA TYR A 182 -17.42 4.22 1.87
C TYR A 182 -17.15 5.37 0.90
N GLU A 183 -17.88 5.46 -0.20
CA GLU A 183 -17.77 6.58 -1.12
C GLU A 183 -18.08 7.91 -0.45
N ARG A 184 -19.16 7.94 0.34
CA ARG A 184 -19.56 9.13 1.08
C ARG A 184 -18.51 9.52 2.10
N GLN A 185 -18.00 8.55 2.84
CA GLN A 185 -16.95 8.79 3.83
C GLN A 185 -15.68 9.33 3.16
N TYR A 186 -15.26 8.75 2.05
CA TYR A 186 -14.10 9.20 1.29
C TYR A 186 -14.27 10.64 0.81
N ARG A 187 -15.45 10.99 0.28
CA ARG A 187 -15.74 12.35 -0.18
C ARG A 187 -15.80 13.38 0.96
N MET A 188 -16.23 12.96 2.15
CA MET A 188 -16.35 13.86 3.31
C MET A 188 -15.03 14.06 4.05
N TYR A 189 -14.22 13.00 4.18
CA TYR A 189 -13.10 12.96 5.11
C TYR A 189 -11.75 12.64 4.44
N GLY A 190 -11.74 12.30 3.15
CA GLY A 190 -10.53 11.96 2.40
C GLY A 190 -10.19 10.47 2.43
N THR A 191 -8.92 10.16 2.17
CA THR A 191 -8.44 8.79 1.95
C THR A 191 -8.48 7.96 3.23
N PHE A 192 -8.69 6.66 3.12
CA PHE A 192 -8.71 5.79 4.31
C PHE A 192 -7.38 5.74 5.03
N SER A 193 -6.28 6.05 4.33
CA SER A 193 -4.95 6.12 4.93
C SER A 193 -4.83 7.11 6.09
N HIS A 194 -5.75 8.07 6.19
CA HIS A 194 -5.77 9.07 7.26
C HIS A 194 -6.97 8.92 8.21
N LEU A 195 -7.84 7.92 7.98
CA LEU A 195 -9.10 7.72 8.71
C LEU A 195 -9.13 6.43 9.54
N GLY A 196 -8.09 5.60 9.46
CA GLY A 196 -7.98 4.38 10.26
C GLY A 196 -7.58 4.66 11.71
N SER A 197 -7.89 3.71 12.59
CA SER A 197 -7.51 3.76 14.01
C SER A 197 -6.05 3.37 14.31
N PHE A 198 -5.19 3.26 13.30
CA PHE A 198 -3.81 2.77 13.46
C PHE A 198 -2.99 3.60 14.45
N GLY A 199 -3.14 4.93 14.43
CA GLY A 199 -2.45 5.82 15.37
C GLY A 199 -2.92 5.61 16.81
N GLN A 200 -4.25 5.49 17.01
CA GLN A 200 -4.85 5.23 18.31
C GLN A 200 -4.42 3.86 18.86
N GLU A 201 -4.44 2.82 18.03
CA GLU A 201 -3.98 1.47 18.40
C GLU A 201 -2.49 1.45 18.76
N SER A 202 -1.67 2.24 18.05
CA SER A 202 -0.25 2.38 18.36
C SER A 202 -0.04 3.07 19.71
N LEU A 203 -0.82 4.12 20.01
CA LEU A 203 -0.81 4.80 21.30
C LEU A 203 -1.28 3.87 22.44
N ILE A 204 -2.35 3.11 22.25
CA ILE A 204 -2.82 2.12 23.22
C ILE A 204 -1.74 1.06 23.47
N GLY A 205 -1.11 0.58 22.40
CA GLY A 205 0.02 -0.33 22.48
C GLY A 205 1.17 0.24 23.31
N TYR A 206 1.57 1.49 23.02
CA TYR A 206 2.60 2.21 23.76
C TYR A 206 2.27 2.32 25.25
N ILE A 207 1.06 2.77 25.60
CA ILE A 207 0.57 2.87 26.98
C ILE A 207 0.62 1.50 27.65
N GLY A 208 0.20 0.45 26.95
CA GLY A 208 0.23 -0.93 27.45
C GLY A 208 1.64 -1.43 27.76
N SER A 209 2.61 -1.16 26.89
CA SER A 209 4.02 -1.55 27.09
C SER A 209 4.73 -0.75 28.19
N ASN A 210 4.31 0.50 28.42
CA ASN A 210 4.87 1.36 29.46
C ASN A 210 4.18 1.22 30.82
N ARG A 211 3.17 0.36 30.92
CA ARG A 211 2.56 -0.04 32.19
C ARG A 211 3.44 -1.10 32.88
N THR A 212 4.59 -0.69 33.40
CA THR A 212 5.48 -1.56 34.20
C THR A 212 5.31 -1.30 35.70
N GLY A 213 5.68 -2.29 36.54
CA GLY A 213 5.59 -2.22 38.00
C GLY A 213 4.24 -2.65 38.59
N THR A 214 4.10 -2.55 39.92
CA THR A 214 2.89 -2.95 40.69
C THR A 214 2.08 -1.77 41.23
N THR A 215 2.61 -0.54 41.15
CA THR A 215 1.98 0.71 41.62
C THR A 215 2.38 1.87 40.71
N HIS A 216 1.71 3.03 40.83
CA HIS A 216 2.06 4.28 40.13
C HIS A 216 2.08 4.20 38.59
N HIS A 217 1.17 3.42 38.01
CA HIS A 217 1.12 3.22 36.56
C HIS A 217 0.98 4.53 35.76
N GLY A 218 0.15 5.47 36.23
CA GLY A 218 -0.04 6.76 35.56
C GLY A 218 1.24 7.58 35.50
N ASP A 219 1.95 7.64 36.62
CA ASP A 219 3.22 8.38 36.74
C ASP A 219 4.27 7.81 35.80
N ASN A 220 4.44 6.48 35.77
CA ASN A 220 5.39 5.80 34.87
C ASN A 220 5.06 6.04 33.38
N ILE A 221 3.77 5.99 33.00
CA ILE A 221 3.34 6.25 31.63
C ILE A 221 3.65 7.70 31.25
N CYS A 222 3.33 8.66 32.13
CA CYS A 222 3.58 10.08 31.89
C CYS A 222 5.09 10.40 31.82
N GLU A 223 5.90 9.78 32.68
CA GLU A 223 7.35 9.96 32.69
C GLU A 223 7.99 9.43 31.40
N ASN A 224 7.67 8.18 31.01
CA ASN A 224 8.19 7.61 29.76
C ASN A 224 7.74 8.40 28.53
N TYR A 225 6.48 8.83 28.49
CA TYR A 225 5.97 9.68 27.42
C TYR A 225 6.71 11.04 27.38
N GLY A 226 6.96 11.63 28.54
CA GLY A 226 7.73 12.87 28.66
C GLY A 226 9.16 12.72 28.17
N ILE A 227 9.85 11.63 28.55
CA ILE A 227 11.21 11.31 28.08
C ILE A 227 11.21 11.12 26.56
N ASP A 228 10.29 10.33 26.01
CA ASP A 228 10.22 10.09 24.57
C ASP A 228 9.93 11.38 23.79
N LEU A 229 9.01 12.22 24.28
CA LEU A 229 8.72 13.52 23.68
C LEU A 229 9.95 14.44 23.71
N MET A 230 10.67 14.48 24.83
CA MET A 230 11.91 15.26 24.96
C MET A 230 13.02 14.72 24.05
N LEU A 231 13.16 13.40 23.93
CA LEU A 231 14.12 12.77 23.02
C LEU A 231 13.75 13.06 21.57
N HIS A 232 12.48 12.96 21.19
CA HIS A 232 12.01 13.33 19.86
C HIS A 232 12.30 14.80 19.56
N HIS A 233 11.97 15.71 20.48
CA HIS A 233 12.24 17.13 20.31
C HIS A 233 13.76 17.41 20.28
N GLN A 234 14.58 16.72 21.07
CA GLN A 234 16.04 16.83 21.00
C GLN A 234 16.58 16.28 19.68
N ILE A 235 16.05 15.17 19.16
CA ILE A 235 16.39 14.66 17.84
C ILE A 235 15.98 15.70 16.77
N GLU A 236 14.79 16.27 16.83
CA GLU A 236 14.36 17.34 15.90
C GLU A 236 15.21 18.62 16.00
N ASN A 237 15.75 18.93 17.18
CA ASN A 237 16.59 20.11 17.38
C ASN A 237 18.07 19.86 17.04
N LEU A 238 18.63 18.71 17.41
CA LEU A 238 19.97 18.27 17.02
C LEU A 238 20.06 18.02 15.52
N TYR A 239 18.96 17.51 14.96
CA TYR A 239 18.72 17.37 13.54
C TYR A 239 17.56 18.30 13.17
N SER A 240 17.84 19.59 12.97
CA SER A 240 16.99 20.48 12.14
C SER A 240 16.85 19.99 10.66
N TYR A 241 17.11 18.71 10.44
CA TYR A 241 17.38 17.91 9.25
C TYR A 241 16.75 16.50 9.37
N THR A 242 15.73 16.28 10.22
CA THR A 242 14.93 15.03 10.19
C THR A 242 14.13 14.85 8.90
N ASN A 243 14.01 15.90 8.08
CA ASN A 243 13.71 15.71 6.66
C ASN A 243 14.92 15.01 6.05
N ILE A 244 14.78 13.74 5.67
CA ILE A 244 15.72 13.05 4.78
C ILE A 244 16.04 14.03 3.64
N VAL A 245 17.25 14.59 3.64
CA VAL A 245 17.64 15.60 2.66
C VAL A 245 17.76 14.88 1.34
N ASP A 246 16.98 15.31 0.36
CA ASP A 246 17.06 14.76 -0.99
C ASP A 246 18.49 14.89 -1.51
N GLY A 247 19.05 13.78 -1.99
CA GLY A 247 20.45 13.74 -2.38
C GLY A 247 21.04 12.33 -2.40
N PRO A 248 22.28 12.22 -2.90
CA PRO A 248 22.99 10.95 -2.96
C PRO A 248 23.63 10.60 -1.61
N PHE A 249 23.63 9.30 -1.29
CA PHE A 249 24.22 8.74 -0.06
C PHE A 249 25.09 7.52 -0.40
N ASP A 250 26.01 7.18 0.51
CA ASP A 250 26.86 5.97 0.42
C ASP A 250 27.63 5.90 -0.92
N PRO A 251 28.66 6.75 -1.11
CA PRO A 251 29.44 6.78 -2.33
C PRO A 251 30.20 5.47 -2.56
N ASP A 252 30.22 5.00 -3.79
CA ASP A 252 31.04 3.85 -4.20
C ASP A 252 32.28 4.34 -4.96
N LEU A 253 33.40 4.40 -4.26
CA LEU A 253 34.67 4.89 -4.83
C LEU A 253 35.31 3.92 -5.83
N ASN A 254 34.88 2.66 -5.84
CA ASN A 254 35.50 1.59 -6.62
C ASN A 254 34.60 1.06 -7.74
N PHE A 255 33.53 1.79 -8.08
CA PHE A 255 32.62 1.36 -9.14
C PHE A 255 33.32 1.46 -10.51
N ASP A 256 33.29 0.36 -11.28
CA ASP A 256 33.84 0.33 -12.62
C ASP A 256 32.83 0.84 -13.64
N PHE A 257 32.92 2.12 -14.00
CA PHE A 257 32.08 2.72 -15.03
C PHE A 257 32.39 2.21 -16.45
N LYS A 258 33.59 1.65 -16.67
CA LYS A 258 34.03 1.23 -18.01
C LYS A 258 33.44 -0.10 -18.43
N SER A 259 32.85 -0.84 -17.51
CA SER A 259 32.22 -2.14 -17.79
C SER A 259 30.76 -2.00 -18.25
N ASN A 260 30.23 -0.78 -18.40
CA ASN A 260 28.83 -0.55 -18.75
C ASN A 260 28.70 0.36 -19.98
N ASP A 261 28.39 -0.23 -21.12
CA ASP A 261 28.27 0.46 -22.41
C ASP A 261 27.26 1.61 -22.36
N SER A 262 26.11 1.42 -21.70
CA SER A 262 25.07 2.45 -21.58
C SER A 262 25.54 3.68 -20.80
N ILE A 263 26.39 3.51 -19.79
CA ILE A 263 27.01 4.65 -19.10
C ILE A 263 28.03 5.33 -20.00
N ILE A 264 28.83 4.55 -20.75
CA ILE A 264 29.83 5.11 -21.68
C ILE A 264 29.14 5.95 -22.76
N ASP A 265 28.08 5.42 -23.37
CA ASP A 265 27.30 6.11 -24.39
C ASP A 265 26.69 7.40 -23.84
N PHE A 266 26.10 7.33 -22.64
CA PHE A 266 25.56 8.51 -21.97
C PHE A 266 26.65 9.53 -21.62
N TYR A 267 27.81 9.07 -21.13
CA TYR A 267 28.95 9.92 -20.81
C TYR A 267 29.46 10.66 -22.05
N ASN A 268 29.65 9.94 -23.17
CA ASN A 268 30.14 10.53 -24.42
C ASN A 268 29.15 11.55 -25.00
N ALA A 269 27.85 11.39 -24.75
CA ALA A 269 26.83 12.35 -25.17
C ALA A 269 26.81 13.63 -24.30
N GLU A 270 27.09 13.51 -23.00
CA GLU A 270 26.91 14.61 -22.03
C GLU A 270 28.24 15.27 -21.59
N CYS A 271 29.39 14.64 -21.82
CA CYS A 271 30.68 15.10 -21.30
C CYS A 271 31.85 14.82 -22.26
N ASN A 272 32.66 15.87 -22.51
CA ASN A 272 33.83 15.80 -23.39
C ASN A 272 35.16 15.57 -22.64
N CYS A 273 35.12 15.16 -21.37
CA CYS A 273 36.35 14.97 -20.58
C CYS A 273 37.12 13.70 -21.00
N LYS A 274 38.43 13.68 -20.74
CA LYS A 274 39.32 12.58 -21.18
C LYS A 274 39.15 11.27 -20.38
N SER A 275 38.54 11.31 -19.19
CA SER A 275 38.42 10.14 -18.31
C SER A 275 37.09 10.10 -17.57
N ILE A 276 36.31 9.06 -17.82
CA ILE A 276 35.01 8.80 -17.20
C ILE A 276 35.09 8.70 -15.66
N THR A 277 36.14 8.07 -15.15
CA THR A 277 36.33 7.83 -13.70
C THR A 277 36.71 9.09 -12.94
N CYS A 278 37.23 10.12 -13.62
CA CYS A 278 37.52 11.41 -12.99
C CYS A 278 36.26 12.29 -12.89
N CYS A 279 35.27 12.04 -13.74
CA CYS A 279 34.12 12.90 -13.89
C CYS A 279 32.88 12.34 -13.18
N LEU A 280 32.72 11.02 -13.15
CA LEU A 280 31.57 10.36 -12.53
C LEU A 280 31.86 9.90 -11.11
N ARG A 281 30.88 10.09 -10.23
CA ARG A 281 30.85 9.52 -8.89
C ARG A 281 29.64 8.62 -8.75
N ALA A 282 29.86 7.41 -8.25
CA ALA A 282 28.83 6.41 -8.02
C ALA A 282 28.30 6.51 -6.59
N PHE A 283 27.02 6.18 -6.42
CA PHE A 283 26.35 6.13 -5.13
C PHE A 283 25.46 4.91 -5.05
N ARG A 284 25.42 4.30 -3.87
CA ARG A 284 24.61 3.09 -3.63
C ARG A 284 23.18 3.42 -3.23
N ARG A 285 22.94 4.62 -2.69
CA ARG A 285 21.63 5.06 -2.20
C ARG A 285 21.36 6.50 -2.65
N TYR A 286 20.07 6.84 -2.74
CA TYR A 286 19.63 8.18 -3.06
C TYR A 286 18.31 8.46 -2.33
N ALA A 287 18.15 9.65 -1.77
CA ALA A 287 16.84 10.10 -1.29
C ALA A 287 16.20 11.07 -2.27
N VAL A 288 14.95 10.81 -2.62
CA VAL A 288 14.13 11.70 -3.46
C VAL A 288 12.72 11.76 -2.89
N LYS A 289 12.17 12.97 -2.76
CA LYS A 289 10.88 13.24 -2.10
C LYS A 289 10.84 12.63 -0.69
N GLN A 290 11.93 12.79 0.06
CA GLN A 290 12.12 12.23 1.41
C GLN A 290 12.07 10.70 1.49
N ARG A 291 12.15 9.99 0.35
CA ARG A 291 12.12 8.53 0.29
C ARG A 291 13.48 8.01 -0.11
N ILE A 292 13.99 7.03 0.62
CA ILE A 292 15.30 6.45 0.31
C ILE A 292 15.15 5.28 -0.66
N TYR A 293 15.87 5.34 -1.77
CA TYR A 293 16.00 4.27 -2.74
C TYR A 293 17.39 3.65 -2.63
N HIS A 294 17.48 2.35 -2.87
CA HIS A 294 18.76 1.64 -2.89
C HIS A 294 19.01 1.12 -4.30
N SER A 295 20.28 0.91 -4.63
CA SER A 295 20.68 0.27 -5.87
C SER A 295 21.01 -1.22 -5.66
N LEU A 296 21.12 -1.99 -6.74
CA LEU A 296 21.57 -3.38 -6.71
C LEU A 296 23.02 -3.54 -6.24
N ILE A 297 23.83 -2.49 -6.21
CA ILE A 297 25.18 -2.54 -5.65
C ILE A 297 25.20 -2.32 -4.12
N TYR A 298 24.07 -1.97 -3.51
CA TYR A 298 23.98 -1.78 -2.06
C TYR A 298 24.08 -3.13 -1.32
N LYS A 299 25.17 -3.31 -0.56
CA LYS A 299 25.51 -4.57 0.13
C LYS A 299 24.61 -4.88 1.31
N HIS A 300 24.11 -3.88 2.02
CA HIS A 300 23.29 -4.05 3.22
C HIS A 300 21.77 -4.11 2.93
N ARG A 301 21.36 -4.39 1.68
CA ARG A 301 19.94 -4.46 1.31
C ARG A 301 19.17 -5.63 1.96
N GLN A 302 19.88 -6.68 2.40
CA GLN A 302 19.29 -7.94 2.87
C GLN A 302 18.21 -8.45 1.89
N LYS A 303 16.99 -8.74 2.38
CA LYS A 303 15.83 -9.18 1.57
C LYS A 303 14.97 -8.02 1.05
N SER A 304 15.46 -6.78 1.07
CA SER A 304 14.69 -5.63 0.61
C SER A 304 14.65 -5.54 -0.91
N VAL A 305 13.50 -5.14 -1.46
CA VAL A 305 13.31 -4.83 -2.89
C VAL A 305 13.26 -3.33 -3.18
N SER A 306 13.85 -2.49 -2.32
CA SER A 306 13.85 -1.03 -2.51
C SER A 306 14.60 -0.52 -3.75
N TYR A 307 15.26 -1.41 -4.50
CA TYR A 307 15.86 -1.12 -5.80
C TYR A 307 14.89 -1.24 -6.97
N PHE A 308 13.71 -1.83 -6.76
CA PHE A 308 12.73 -1.99 -7.81
C PHE A 308 11.75 -0.82 -7.80
N VAL A 309 11.64 -0.12 -8.92
CA VAL A 309 10.94 1.16 -9.01
C VAL A 309 10.07 1.29 -10.26
N ARG A 310 9.07 2.14 -10.13
CA ARG A 310 8.36 2.78 -11.24
C ARG A 310 9.03 4.12 -11.55
N TYR A 311 9.14 4.45 -12.83
CA TYR A 311 9.73 5.71 -13.30
C TYR A 311 9.09 6.18 -14.61
N CYS A 312 9.30 7.45 -14.98
CA CYS A 312 8.87 7.99 -16.26
C CYS A 312 10.06 8.15 -17.22
N SER A 313 9.89 7.77 -18.49
CA SER A 313 10.90 8.00 -19.53
C SER A 313 10.98 9.48 -19.92
N LYS A 314 12.16 9.93 -20.38
CA LYS A 314 12.43 11.32 -20.79
C LYS A 314 11.48 11.85 -21.87
N ASN A 315 10.86 10.98 -22.67
CA ASN A 315 10.11 11.39 -23.88
C ASN A 315 8.58 11.42 -23.70
N ASN A 316 8.02 10.90 -22.60
CA ASN A 316 6.56 10.94 -22.40
C ASN A 316 6.22 10.84 -20.90
N SER A 317 5.61 11.89 -20.34
CA SER A 317 5.24 11.95 -18.92
C SER A 317 4.09 11.00 -18.53
N THR A 318 3.46 10.34 -19.51
CA THR A 318 2.27 9.50 -19.31
C THR A 318 2.58 8.00 -19.28
N SER A 319 3.63 7.53 -19.99
CA SER A 319 4.01 6.11 -19.99
C SER A 319 4.95 5.81 -18.82
N CYS A 320 4.43 5.14 -17.80
CA CYS A 320 5.24 4.66 -16.69
C CYS A 320 5.96 3.36 -17.06
N LEU A 321 7.24 3.28 -16.73
CA LEU A 321 8.09 2.11 -16.91
C LEU A 321 8.47 1.54 -15.55
N PHE A 322 9.01 0.33 -15.58
CA PHE A 322 9.40 -0.44 -14.40
C PHE A 322 10.81 -0.97 -14.57
N GLY A 323 11.59 -0.96 -13.49
CA GLY A 323 12.95 -1.48 -13.57
C GLY A 323 13.68 -1.56 -12.24
N LYS A 324 14.88 -2.14 -12.31
CA LYS A 324 15.80 -2.25 -11.17
C LYS A 324 16.85 -1.16 -11.27
N ILE A 325 17.04 -0.41 -10.20
CA ILE A 325 18.13 0.54 -10.08
C ILE A 325 19.43 -0.24 -9.93
N LEU A 326 20.27 -0.23 -10.95
CA LEU A 326 21.58 -0.84 -10.91
C LEU A 326 22.52 -0.02 -10.04
N MET A 327 22.52 1.30 -10.23
CA MET A 327 23.34 2.25 -9.49
C MET A 327 22.87 3.70 -9.69
N PHE A 328 23.29 4.59 -8.79
CA PHE A 328 23.13 6.03 -8.94
C PHE A 328 24.47 6.67 -9.27
N PHE A 329 24.48 7.73 -10.07
CA PHE A 329 25.70 8.44 -10.40
C PHE A 329 25.46 9.92 -10.70
N LYS A 330 26.53 10.71 -10.54
CA LYS A 330 26.51 12.15 -10.76
C LYS A 330 27.81 12.58 -11.44
N PHE A 331 27.73 13.55 -12.35
CA PHE A 331 28.90 14.25 -12.85
C PHE A 331 29.41 15.23 -11.80
N SER A 332 30.72 15.28 -11.60
CA SER A 332 31.37 16.14 -10.59
C SER A 332 31.04 17.63 -10.77
N ASN A 333 30.71 18.06 -12.00
CA ASN A 333 30.39 19.44 -12.34
C ASN A 333 28.89 19.70 -12.59
N SER A 334 28.03 18.70 -12.43
CA SER A 334 26.57 18.85 -12.60
C SER A 334 25.88 18.87 -11.25
N ASN A 335 24.70 19.47 -11.17
CA ASN A 335 23.82 19.32 -10.00
C ASN A 335 22.86 18.12 -10.14
N SER A 336 22.68 17.60 -11.35
CA SER A 336 21.78 16.48 -11.62
C SER A 336 22.40 15.15 -11.20
N THR A 337 21.59 14.32 -10.55
CA THR A 337 21.93 12.92 -10.27
C THR A 337 21.08 12.02 -11.17
N TYR A 338 21.67 10.93 -11.63
CA TYR A 338 21.07 9.98 -12.54
C TYR A 338 20.98 8.60 -11.89
N ALA A 339 20.01 7.81 -12.32
CA ALA A 339 19.91 6.39 -12.01
C ALA A 339 20.09 5.60 -13.30
N LEU A 340 20.95 4.57 -13.25
CA LEU A 340 21.01 3.54 -14.27
C LEU A 340 19.98 2.47 -13.91
N ILE A 341 19.02 2.23 -14.80
CA ILE A 341 17.91 1.30 -14.58
C ILE A 341 17.95 0.18 -15.61
N GLU A 342 17.90 -1.06 -15.15
CA GLU A 342 17.60 -2.23 -15.98
C GLU A 342 16.07 -2.30 -16.19
N GLN A 343 15.63 -2.03 -17.41
CA GLN A 343 14.21 -1.90 -17.75
C GLN A 343 13.54 -3.26 -17.96
N TYR A 344 12.31 -3.37 -17.46
CA TYR A 344 11.40 -4.48 -17.73
C TYR A 344 10.34 -4.08 -18.76
N SER A 345 10.17 -4.91 -19.79
CA SER A 345 9.14 -4.71 -20.81
C SER A 345 7.79 -5.21 -20.32
N ALA A 346 6.72 -4.47 -20.68
CA ALA A 346 5.35 -4.95 -20.44
C ALA A 346 5.13 -6.25 -21.22
N GLN A 347 4.52 -7.25 -20.57
CA GLN A 347 4.19 -8.53 -21.19
C GLN A 347 2.69 -8.67 -21.50
N GLY A 348 1.84 -8.04 -20.68
CA GLY A 348 0.38 -8.07 -20.85
C GLY A 348 -0.32 -7.22 -19.79
N LEU A 349 -1.65 -7.26 -19.79
CA LEU A 349 -2.45 -6.62 -18.76
C LEU A 349 -2.81 -7.63 -17.67
N PHE A 350 -2.94 -7.17 -16.43
CA PHE A 350 -3.39 -8.07 -15.37
C PHE A 350 -4.89 -8.37 -15.52
N SER A 351 -5.64 -7.43 -16.11
CA SER A 351 -7.05 -7.59 -16.46
C SER A 351 -7.34 -8.72 -17.45
N ASP A 352 -6.34 -9.14 -18.24
CA ASP A 352 -6.48 -10.23 -19.21
C ASP A 352 -6.91 -11.56 -18.55
N LEU A 353 -6.55 -11.76 -17.27
CA LEU A 353 -6.99 -12.90 -16.45
C LEU A 353 -8.51 -12.97 -16.26
N PHE A 354 -9.20 -11.85 -16.44
CA PHE A 354 -10.63 -11.71 -16.14
C PHE A 354 -11.49 -11.59 -17.39
N ILE A 355 -10.94 -11.66 -18.61
CA ILE A 355 -11.69 -11.50 -19.88
C ILE A 355 -12.91 -12.40 -19.96
N SER A 356 -12.82 -13.62 -19.42
CA SER A 356 -13.93 -14.58 -19.43
C SER A 356 -15.00 -14.31 -18.37
N THR A 357 -14.75 -13.40 -17.43
CA THR A 357 -15.63 -13.13 -16.28
C THR A 357 -16.57 -11.98 -16.59
N THR A 358 -17.72 -11.95 -15.91
CA THR A 358 -18.68 -10.84 -16.03
C THR A 358 -18.17 -9.52 -15.42
N TYR A 359 -17.01 -9.55 -14.75
CA TYR A 359 -16.43 -8.41 -14.04
C TYR A 359 -15.36 -7.65 -14.83
N TYR A 360 -14.94 -8.17 -15.99
CA TYR A 360 -13.83 -7.64 -16.78
C TYR A 360 -13.94 -6.12 -17.04
N GLU A 361 -15.06 -5.68 -17.61
CA GLU A 361 -15.29 -4.28 -17.99
C GLU A 361 -15.21 -3.33 -16.79
N LEU A 362 -15.67 -3.79 -15.62
CA LEU A 362 -15.66 -2.99 -14.41
C LEU A 362 -14.25 -2.95 -13.76
N LEU A 363 -13.50 -4.06 -13.85
CA LEU A 363 -12.20 -4.22 -13.21
C LEU A 363 -11.04 -3.61 -14.00
N SER A 364 -11.06 -3.76 -15.33
CA SER A 364 -9.89 -3.58 -16.21
C SER A 364 -9.11 -2.30 -15.92
N LYS A 365 -9.82 -1.17 -15.90
CA LYS A 365 -9.22 0.13 -15.62
C LYS A 365 -8.55 0.20 -14.26
N ALA A 366 -9.20 -0.28 -13.20
CA ALA A 366 -8.66 -0.17 -11.84
C ALA A 366 -7.50 -1.14 -11.64
N ILE A 367 -7.65 -2.39 -12.08
CA ILE A 367 -6.68 -3.44 -11.80
C ILE A 367 -5.37 -3.23 -12.56
N ASP A 368 -5.42 -2.74 -13.81
CA ASP A 368 -4.23 -2.46 -14.62
C ASP A 368 -3.47 -1.20 -14.16
N HIS A 369 -4.08 -0.37 -13.32
CA HIS A 369 -3.36 0.72 -12.63
C HIS A 369 -2.70 0.24 -11.32
N LEU A 370 -3.10 -0.91 -10.80
CA LEU A 370 -2.66 -1.44 -9.51
C LEU A 370 -1.67 -2.60 -9.65
N PHE A 371 -1.78 -3.38 -10.70
CA PHE A 371 -0.97 -4.57 -10.98
C PHE A 371 -0.50 -4.58 -12.43
N TYR A 372 0.78 -4.79 -12.65
CA TYR A 372 1.44 -4.73 -13.94
C TYR A 372 2.14 -6.05 -14.22
N VAL A 373 1.94 -6.61 -15.42
CA VAL A 373 2.59 -7.86 -15.84
C VAL A 373 3.77 -7.52 -16.75
N VAL A 374 4.98 -7.89 -16.33
CA VAL A 374 6.20 -7.61 -17.08
C VAL A 374 6.99 -8.88 -17.38
N SER A 375 7.79 -8.84 -18.45
CA SER A 375 8.58 -9.99 -18.86
C SER A 375 9.75 -10.26 -17.94
N LYS A 376 9.98 -11.53 -17.62
CA LYS A 376 11.23 -11.99 -17.00
C LYS A 376 12.44 -11.84 -17.89
N LYS A 377 12.23 -11.96 -19.21
CA LYS A 377 13.30 -11.81 -20.19
C LYS A 377 13.66 -10.34 -20.24
N CYS A 378 14.75 -10.00 -19.56
CA CYS A 378 15.27 -8.65 -19.60
C CYS A 378 15.57 -8.30 -21.06
N SER A 379 14.89 -7.31 -21.60
CA SER A 379 15.47 -6.57 -22.71
C SER A 379 16.77 -6.01 -22.15
N LEU A 380 17.93 -6.25 -22.77
CA LEU A 380 19.23 -5.67 -22.36
C LEU A 380 19.26 -4.12 -22.44
N CYS A 381 18.10 -3.47 -22.45
CA CYS A 381 17.86 -2.05 -22.45
C CYS A 381 18.11 -1.51 -21.04
N HIS A 382 19.15 -0.68 -20.94
CA HIS A 382 19.41 0.11 -19.76
C HIS A 382 18.99 1.55 -20.03
N ASP A 383 18.22 2.11 -19.11
CA ASP A 383 17.83 3.50 -19.15
C ASP A 383 18.69 4.33 -18.19
N VAL A 384 19.15 5.48 -18.66
CA VAL A 384 19.70 6.52 -17.80
C VAL A 384 18.66 7.61 -17.59
N VAL A 385 18.12 7.67 -16.37
CA VAL A 385 17.05 8.61 -16.00
C VAL A 385 17.50 9.57 -14.93
N ILE A 386 16.90 10.76 -14.90
CA ILE A 386 17.13 11.71 -13.81
C ILE A 386 16.40 11.18 -12.58
N VAL A 387 17.03 11.20 -11.40
CA VAL A 387 16.45 10.66 -10.16
C VAL A 387 15.08 11.25 -9.79
N SER A 388 14.78 12.49 -10.21
CA SER A 388 13.46 13.11 -10.00
C SER A 388 12.32 12.42 -10.75
N GLN A 389 12.64 11.64 -11.79
CA GLN A 389 11.70 10.85 -12.59
C GLN A 389 11.34 9.52 -11.92
N LEU A 390 11.99 9.15 -10.82
CA LEU A 390 11.57 8.06 -9.97
C LEU A 390 10.24 8.43 -9.27
N SER A 391 9.27 7.52 -9.33
CA SER A 391 7.93 7.77 -8.80
C SER A 391 7.64 6.96 -7.55
N GLU A 392 7.72 5.64 -7.63
CA GLU A 392 7.25 4.73 -6.58
C GLU A 392 8.19 3.53 -6.43
N HIS A 393 8.39 3.08 -5.19
CA HIS A 393 8.83 1.72 -4.91
C HIS A 393 7.78 0.72 -5.38
N CYS A 394 8.25 -0.47 -5.78
CA CYS A 394 7.38 -1.55 -6.18
C CYS A 394 7.62 -2.81 -5.35
N ILE A 395 6.57 -3.61 -5.23
CA ILE A 395 6.64 -5.00 -4.76
C ILE A 395 6.56 -5.88 -5.99
N VAL A 396 7.43 -6.88 -6.08
CA VAL A 396 7.57 -7.77 -7.23
C VAL A 396 7.29 -9.19 -6.83
N PHE A 397 6.34 -9.82 -7.52
CA PHE A 397 6.00 -11.22 -7.37
C PHE A 397 6.63 -12.00 -8.52
N ASP A 398 7.39 -13.01 -8.16
CA ASP A 398 8.12 -13.85 -9.10
C ASP A 398 7.24 -15.04 -9.55
N CYS A 399 6.65 -14.95 -10.74
CA CYS A 399 5.85 -16.04 -11.35
C CYS A 399 6.72 -16.80 -12.35
N GLU A 400 6.35 -18.02 -12.77
CA GLU A 400 7.23 -18.85 -13.60
C GLU A 400 7.77 -18.15 -14.87
N GLU A 401 6.87 -17.54 -15.66
CA GLU A 401 7.21 -16.93 -16.96
C GLU A 401 7.32 -15.39 -16.95
N TYR A 402 6.80 -14.74 -15.91
CA TYR A 402 6.66 -13.28 -15.83
C TYR A 402 6.81 -12.77 -14.40
N HIS A 403 6.85 -11.46 -14.23
CA HIS A 403 6.70 -10.83 -12.93
C HIS A 403 5.38 -10.06 -12.86
N ILE A 404 4.75 -10.10 -11.69
CA ILE A 404 3.66 -9.17 -11.35
C ILE A 404 4.24 -8.08 -10.45
N ILE A 405 4.09 -6.84 -10.88
CA ILE A 405 4.59 -5.66 -10.18
C ILE A 405 3.41 -4.89 -9.63
N THR A 406 3.52 -4.47 -8.39
CA THR A 406 2.52 -3.58 -7.78
C THR A 406 3.20 -2.39 -7.09
N PRO A 407 2.88 -1.14 -7.49
CA PRO A 407 3.44 0.05 -6.84
C PRO A 407 2.90 0.25 -5.42
N VAL A 408 3.74 0.76 -4.52
CA VAL A 408 3.32 1.11 -3.15
C VAL A 408 2.37 2.31 -3.19
N SER A 409 1.17 2.13 -2.62
CA SER A 409 0.02 3.04 -2.81
C SER A 409 -0.03 4.22 -1.84
N SER A 410 0.51 4.05 -0.64
CA SER A 410 0.63 5.05 0.43
C SER A 410 1.90 4.73 1.21
N TYR A 411 2.69 5.74 1.59
CA TYR A 411 3.94 5.59 2.34
C TYR A 411 3.72 5.87 3.82
N ASP A 412 2.86 6.84 4.13
CA ASP A 412 2.56 7.39 5.46
C ASP A 412 2.07 6.36 6.49
N GLU A 413 1.72 5.14 6.07
CA GLU A 413 1.29 4.08 6.98
C GLU A 413 2.21 2.85 7.01
N HIS A 414 3.32 2.88 6.28
CA HIS A 414 4.36 1.85 6.38
C HIS A 414 5.57 2.36 7.15
N ASP A 415 5.79 3.68 7.16
CA ASP A 415 6.82 4.36 7.95
C ASP A 415 6.55 4.29 9.47
#